data_AF-A0A2C5YG61-F1
#
_entry.id   AF-A0A2C5YG61-F1
#
_cell.length_a   1.000
_cell.length_b   1.000
_cell.length_c   1.000
_cell.angle_alpha   90.00
_cell.angle_beta   90.00
_cell.angle_gamma   90.00
#
_symmetry.space_group_name_H-M   'P 1'
#
loop_
_entity.id
_entity.type
_entity.pdbx_description
1 polymer ?
#
loop_
_entity_poly.entity_id
_entity_poly.type
_entity_poly.pdbx_seq_one_letter_code
_entity_poly.pdbx_strand_id
1 'polypeptide(L)'
;MASIQSLGQVILLTLLSLLVSLNKAEEQPAIRPDKKQGVAYYVTETAPDVFRGAQRIKSPCKQSNAKPDLSLWRHAYPEDFNPYYHSTCPYIFLHSSARRALEQARRHLKSYIYSVHLDERSISLKNTFGSHHKRFEDRWAILGDLLYRQIENWRVVERGSYSAIVLNSDFDWLYYFGDTAYGAAPQLAGFPMTHPALTMDPWNKQICPFNYTELPEQQTCQPDPSYTLEFTELPQGIMARFRDGRLFPAECADLLVVLQAYLPELKKRIEKYLYDSACQHIQNMVSLLACPKVQDLNVTLEIGSMSYAGTYDTIKFTIGGEKNEWDTVAMGSYFSAGWKNTRTVDLLTGFKRKAVPLDDIHYLKVIDKWSESSIGGDAWYCKSIDLRGRCAGTNQEVAVTKLRNLERWYQHQGDDVAFVVQNFWLFPRDWKQVVQHDGSEIAWRLGPISALQANCWRNLRNLRECLKTHWTQIQSNTMEPDTDVGVA
;
A
#
# COMPACT_ATOMS: atom_id res chain seq x y z
N MET A 1 -7.07 4.46 85.16
CA MET A 1 -5.70 4.48 84.60
C MET A 1 -5.70 3.59 83.37
N ALA A 2 -6.06 4.15 82.21
CA ALA A 2 -5.86 3.46 80.94
C ALA A 2 -4.34 3.36 80.72
N SER A 3 -3.84 2.13 80.62
CA SER A 3 -2.43 1.81 80.65
C SER A 3 -1.68 2.54 79.53
N ILE A 4 -0.63 3.29 79.89
CA ILE A 4 0.32 3.95 78.99
C ILE A 4 0.90 2.97 77.95
N GLN A 5 0.84 1.65 78.19
CA GLN A 5 1.23 0.62 77.22
C GLN A 5 0.33 0.58 75.98
N SER A 6 -0.95 0.92 76.10
CA SER A 6 -1.90 0.92 74.97
C SER A 6 -1.57 2.00 73.94
N LEU A 7 -1.17 3.19 74.39
CA LEU A 7 -0.82 4.31 73.51
C LEU A 7 0.47 4.03 72.73
N GLY A 8 1.46 3.40 73.39
CA GLY A 8 2.72 3.01 72.76
C GLY A 8 2.55 1.99 71.64
N GLN A 9 1.66 1.00 71.83
CA GLN A 9 1.34 0.01 70.80
C GLN A 9 0.64 0.61 69.58
N VAL A 10 -0.30 1.55 69.79
CA VAL A 10 -0.98 2.21 68.68
C VAL A 10 0.00 3.06 67.87
N ILE A 11 0.84 3.85 68.53
CA ILE A 11 1.85 4.69 67.84
C ILE A 11 2.83 3.82 67.04
N LEU A 12 3.32 2.72 67.63
CA LEU A 12 4.24 1.80 66.96
C LEU A 12 3.58 1.13 65.75
N LEU A 13 2.31 0.72 65.85
CA LEU A 13 1.57 0.11 64.74
C LEU A 13 1.28 1.12 63.62
N THR A 14 0.99 2.38 63.93
CA THR A 14 0.87 3.45 62.91
C THR A 14 2.20 3.79 62.26
N LEU A 15 3.30 3.82 63.01
CA LEU A 15 4.64 4.04 62.44
C LEU A 15 5.06 2.86 61.57
N LEU A 16 4.77 1.62 61.98
CA LEU A 16 5.01 0.44 61.14
C LEU A 16 4.11 0.44 59.89
N SER A 17 2.84 0.85 59.96
CA SER A 17 1.99 0.91 58.78
C SER A 17 2.40 2.01 57.80
N LEU A 18 2.90 3.15 58.31
CA LEU A 18 3.52 4.20 57.52
C LEU A 18 4.84 3.75 56.88
N LEU A 19 5.70 3.05 57.62
CA LEU A 19 6.97 2.50 57.10
C LEU A 19 6.73 1.37 56.07
N VAL A 20 5.71 0.53 56.28
CA VAL A 20 5.30 -0.51 55.31
C VAL A 20 4.67 0.12 54.06
N SER A 21 3.95 1.24 54.19
CA SER A 21 3.41 1.97 53.04
C SER A 21 4.47 2.76 52.27
N LEU A 22 5.53 3.22 52.94
CA LEU A 22 6.69 3.88 52.31
C LEU A 22 7.60 2.89 51.56
N ASN A 23 7.59 1.60 51.95
CA ASN A 23 8.44 0.57 51.33
C ASN A 23 7.73 -0.31 50.29
N LYS A 24 6.42 -0.14 50.07
CA LYS A 24 5.76 -0.64 48.85
C LYS A 24 5.99 0.33 47.69
N ALA A 25 7.26 0.63 47.42
CA ALA A 25 7.65 0.98 46.07
C ALA A 25 7.40 -0.29 45.25
N GLU A 26 6.21 -0.39 44.66
CA GLU A 26 5.83 -1.44 43.74
C GLU A 26 6.99 -1.55 42.73
N GLU A 27 7.78 -2.63 42.85
CA GLU A 27 8.95 -2.84 42.01
C GLU A 27 8.46 -2.81 40.57
N GLN A 28 8.69 -1.68 39.90
CA GLN A 28 8.26 -1.52 38.53
C GLN A 28 8.91 -2.66 37.75
N PRO A 29 8.13 -3.46 37.01
CA PRO A 29 8.65 -4.63 36.33
C PRO A 29 9.81 -4.16 35.48
N ALA A 30 11.00 -4.75 35.70
CA ALA A 30 12.21 -4.37 34.99
C ALA A 30 11.87 -4.23 33.51
N ILE A 31 12.21 -3.09 32.91
CA ILE A 31 12.14 -2.95 31.45
C ILE A 31 13.07 -4.02 30.92
N ARG A 32 12.48 -5.16 30.52
CA ARG A 32 13.22 -6.19 29.84
C ARG A 32 13.80 -5.50 28.62
N PRO A 33 15.11 -5.61 28.36
CA PRO A 33 15.66 -5.13 27.12
C PRO A 33 14.94 -5.92 26.04
N ASP A 34 13.96 -5.29 25.40
CA ASP A 34 13.31 -5.81 24.23
C ASP A 34 14.40 -5.85 23.16
N LYS A 35 15.14 -6.95 23.13
CA LYS A 35 16.03 -7.33 22.03
C LYS A 35 15.20 -7.80 20.83
N LYS A 36 14.01 -7.21 20.64
CA LYS A 36 13.22 -7.43 19.45
C LYS A 36 14.00 -6.77 18.31
N GLN A 37 14.61 -7.60 17.47
CA GLN A 37 15.25 -7.11 16.26
C GLN A 37 14.22 -6.31 15.45
N GLY A 38 14.63 -5.17 14.90
CA GLY A 38 13.73 -4.31 14.13
C GLY A 38 12.90 -3.31 14.93
N VAL A 39 13.18 -3.07 16.23
CA VAL A 39 12.51 -2.00 16.99
C VAL A 39 13.52 -1.01 17.58
N ALA A 40 13.19 0.27 17.51
CA ALA A 40 13.88 1.35 18.22
C ALA A 40 12.87 2.23 18.97
N TYR A 41 13.37 3.18 19.77
CA TYR A 41 12.55 3.91 20.75
C TYR A 41 12.64 5.41 20.51
N TYR A 42 11.50 6.04 20.28
CA TYR A 42 11.38 7.48 20.17
C TYR A 42 10.85 8.08 21.47
N VAL A 43 11.51 9.13 21.97
CA VAL A 43 11.12 9.83 23.20
C VAL A 43 10.62 11.22 22.85
N THR A 44 9.40 11.55 23.26
CA THR A 44 8.81 12.87 23.01
C THR A 44 7.79 13.24 24.10
N GLU A 45 7.47 14.53 24.22
CA GLU A 45 6.36 15.02 25.03
C GLU A 45 5.01 14.96 24.29
N THR A 46 5.03 14.61 22.98
CA THR A 46 3.81 14.50 22.15
C THR A 46 2.98 13.30 22.57
N ALA A 47 1.75 13.56 23.01
CA ALA A 47 0.81 12.53 23.44
C ALA A 47 0.30 11.65 22.27
N PRO A 48 -0.07 10.38 22.53
CA PRO A 48 -0.47 9.43 21.48
C PRO A 48 -1.67 9.88 20.65
N ASP A 49 -2.66 10.52 21.28
CA ASP A 49 -3.85 11.08 20.62
C ASP A 49 -3.50 12.24 19.69
N VAL A 50 -2.58 13.12 20.10
CA VAL A 50 -2.07 14.21 19.26
C VAL A 50 -1.27 13.65 18.09
N PHE A 51 -0.40 12.67 18.32
CA PHE A 51 0.37 12.01 17.27
C PHE A 51 -0.56 11.26 16.30
N ARG A 52 -1.57 10.54 16.81
CA ARG A 52 -2.61 9.89 16.00
C ARG A 52 -3.36 10.91 15.15
N GLY A 53 -3.78 12.04 15.71
CA GLY A 53 -4.46 13.10 14.96
C GLY A 53 -3.59 13.69 13.84
N ALA A 54 -2.30 13.88 14.10
CA ALA A 54 -1.34 14.37 13.10
C ALA A 54 -0.93 13.31 12.06
N GLN A 55 -1.16 12.02 12.34
CA GLN A 55 -0.72 10.84 11.58
C GLN A 55 0.81 10.67 11.42
N ARG A 56 1.58 11.71 11.74
CA ARG A 56 3.05 11.74 11.61
C ARG A 56 3.64 12.79 12.55
N ILE A 57 4.86 12.53 13.00
CA ILE A 57 5.75 13.54 13.57
C ILE A 57 6.67 14.02 12.45
N LYS A 58 6.58 15.32 12.15
CA LYS A 58 7.40 15.93 11.10
C LYS A 58 8.86 15.99 11.54
N SER A 59 9.76 15.69 10.61
CA SER A 59 11.17 16.04 10.81
C SER A 59 11.32 17.58 10.98
N PRO A 60 12.31 18.05 11.75
CA PRO A 60 12.55 19.49 11.97
C PRO A 60 12.65 20.32 10.68
N CYS A 61 13.18 19.70 9.61
CA CYS A 61 13.31 20.21 8.25
C CYS A 61 12.10 20.95 7.66
N LYS A 62 10.88 20.44 7.87
CA LYS A 62 9.71 20.82 7.07
C LYS A 62 9.06 22.14 7.49
N GLN A 63 9.68 22.88 8.42
CA GLN A 63 9.22 24.22 8.80
C GLN A 63 9.81 25.32 7.91
N SER A 64 10.86 25.03 7.13
CA SER A 64 11.49 26.02 6.25
C SER A 64 11.43 25.61 4.77
N ASN A 65 11.32 26.58 3.87
CA ASN A 65 11.42 26.37 2.42
C ASN A 65 12.87 26.11 1.95
N ALA A 66 13.81 25.92 2.88
CA ALA A 66 15.21 25.70 2.54
C ALA A 66 15.42 24.28 1.99
N LYS A 67 16.42 24.12 1.12
CA LYS A 67 16.87 22.81 0.65
C LYS A 67 17.28 21.97 1.87
N PRO A 68 16.79 20.73 2.01
CA PRO A 68 17.10 19.91 3.19
C PRO A 68 18.59 19.58 3.22
N ASP A 69 19.18 19.67 4.42
CA ASP A 69 20.54 19.27 4.71
C ASP A 69 20.57 17.78 5.08
N LEU A 70 21.11 16.96 4.19
CA LEU A 70 21.16 15.51 4.33
C LEU A 70 22.40 15.01 5.08
N SER A 71 23.21 15.91 5.67
CA SER A 71 24.34 15.48 6.49
C SER A 71 23.88 14.83 7.79
N LEU A 72 23.98 13.49 7.86
CA LEU A 72 23.71 12.77 9.11
C LEU A 72 24.71 13.16 10.20
N TRP A 73 25.97 13.44 9.84
CA TRP A 73 26.99 13.92 10.76
C TRP A 73 26.59 15.25 11.39
N ARG A 74 26.15 16.21 10.59
CA ARG A 74 25.74 17.52 11.12
C ARG A 74 24.50 17.42 12.00
N HIS A 75 23.56 16.54 11.65
CA HIS A 75 22.42 16.24 12.52
C HIS A 75 22.84 15.55 13.83
N ALA A 76 23.85 14.69 13.78
CA ALA A 76 24.39 14.00 14.95
C ALA A 76 25.20 14.94 15.86
N TYR A 77 26.02 15.82 15.30
CA TYR A 77 26.95 16.68 16.03
C TYR A 77 26.61 18.17 15.87
N PRO A 78 25.40 18.62 16.21
CA PRO A 78 24.97 19.99 15.96
C PRO A 78 25.85 21.03 16.67
N GLU A 79 26.44 20.69 17.81
CA GLU A 79 27.36 21.54 18.57
C GLU A 79 28.66 21.88 17.84
N ASP A 80 29.10 21.05 16.89
CA ASP A 80 30.33 21.27 16.14
C ASP A 80 30.14 22.30 15.01
N PHE A 81 28.90 22.73 14.76
CA PHE A 81 28.53 23.63 13.68
C PHE A 81 27.77 24.82 14.27
N ASN A 82 28.43 25.98 14.38
CA ASN A 82 27.80 27.21 14.84
C ASN A 82 27.70 28.23 13.69
N PRO A 83 26.51 28.79 13.36
CA PRO A 83 25.17 28.47 13.86
C PRO A 83 24.50 27.39 13.01
N TYR A 84 24.38 26.16 13.53
CA TYR A 84 23.57 25.14 12.89
C TYR A 84 22.10 25.29 13.26
N TYR A 85 21.30 25.68 12.27
CA TYR A 85 19.86 25.71 12.40
C TYR A 85 19.30 24.29 12.29
N HIS A 86 18.87 23.72 13.41
CA HIS A 86 18.18 22.43 13.46
C HIS A 86 16.98 22.30 12.49
N SER A 87 16.46 23.43 11.97
CA SER A 87 15.36 23.48 11.02
C SER A 87 15.69 22.95 9.62
N THR A 88 16.93 22.50 9.35
CA THR A 88 17.33 21.99 8.03
C THR A 88 17.59 20.48 7.99
N CYS A 89 17.42 19.73 9.09
CA CYS A 89 17.70 18.29 9.12
C CYS A 89 16.44 17.44 8.89
N PRO A 90 16.44 16.50 7.93
CA PRO A 90 15.30 15.63 7.65
C PRO A 90 15.30 14.37 8.50
N TYR A 91 16.01 14.34 9.63
CA TYR A 91 16.18 13.14 10.43
C TYR A 91 15.44 13.21 11.77
N ILE A 92 14.95 12.06 12.22
CA ILE A 92 14.42 11.85 13.58
C ILE A 92 15.27 10.77 14.26
N PHE A 93 15.91 11.11 15.38
CA PHE A 93 16.70 10.16 16.14
C PHE A 93 15.86 9.26 17.05
N LEU A 94 16.22 7.98 17.04
CA LEU A 94 15.69 6.94 17.91
C LEU A 94 16.82 6.31 18.72
N HIS A 95 16.48 5.80 19.90
CA HIS A 95 17.38 4.96 20.69
C HIS A 95 17.21 3.50 20.28
N SER A 96 18.30 2.75 20.15
CA SER A 96 18.20 1.29 20.01
C SER A 96 17.77 0.57 21.31
N SER A 97 17.84 1.25 22.46
CA SER A 97 17.65 0.66 23.78
C SER A 97 16.54 1.33 24.56
N ALA A 98 15.57 0.54 25.02
CA ALA A 98 14.50 1.00 25.89
C ALA A 98 15.03 1.64 27.19
N ARG A 99 16.17 1.14 27.71
CA ARG A 99 16.81 1.70 28.91
C ARG A 99 17.31 3.13 28.65
N ARG A 100 18.00 3.36 27.53
CA ARG A 100 18.47 4.70 27.14
C ARG A 100 17.31 5.66 26.88
N ALA A 101 16.26 5.17 26.22
CA ALA A 101 15.02 5.93 26.01
C ALA A 101 14.38 6.33 27.35
N LEU A 102 14.31 5.43 28.32
CA LEU A 102 13.81 5.74 29.66
C LEU A 102 14.69 6.77 30.39
N GLU A 103 16.02 6.60 30.36
CA GLU A 103 16.95 7.59 30.94
C GLU A 103 16.72 9.00 30.38
N GLN A 104 16.43 9.11 29.09
CA GLN A 104 16.05 10.40 28.49
C GLN A 104 14.65 10.85 28.92
N ALA A 105 13.65 9.96 28.86
CA ALA A 105 12.26 10.27 29.19
C ALA A 105 12.09 10.83 30.61
N ARG A 106 12.86 10.31 31.57
CA ARG A 106 12.87 10.75 32.98
C ARG A 106 13.33 12.20 33.19
N ARG A 107 13.95 12.83 32.19
CA ARG A 107 14.35 14.26 32.25
C ARG A 107 13.17 15.21 32.13
N HIS A 108 12.01 14.70 31.71
CA HIS A 108 10.79 15.47 31.51
C HIS A 108 9.77 15.15 32.60
N LEU A 109 8.90 16.12 32.94
CA LEU A 109 7.84 15.91 33.92
C LEU A 109 6.87 14.81 33.46
N LYS A 110 6.54 14.82 32.16
CA LYS A 110 5.72 13.85 31.46
C LYS A 110 6.25 13.67 30.05
N SER A 111 6.49 12.44 29.64
CA SER A 111 6.94 12.09 28.30
C SER A 111 6.42 10.71 27.90
N TYR A 112 6.64 10.36 26.64
CA TYR A 112 6.18 9.12 26.02
C TYR A 112 7.36 8.43 25.36
N ILE A 113 7.45 7.11 25.54
CA ILE A 113 8.40 6.25 24.85
C ILE A 113 7.60 5.43 23.84
N TYR A 114 7.79 5.71 22.56
CA TYR A 114 7.19 4.97 21.46
C TYR A 114 8.13 3.88 20.96
N SER A 115 7.64 2.65 20.86
CA SER A 115 8.32 1.55 20.18
C SER A 115 8.06 1.66 18.68
N VAL A 116 9.09 2.02 17.92
CA VAL A 116 9.04 2.28 16.48
C VAL A 116 9.60 1.07 15.75
N HIS A 117 8.81 0.51 14.83
CA HIS A 117 9.29 -0.53 13.93
C HIS A 117 10.28 0.07 12.92
N LEU A 118 11.47 -0.52 12.79
CA LEU A 118 12.50 -0.06 11.87
C LEU A 118 12.17 -0.52 10.45
N ASP A 119 12.30 0.39 9.50
CA ASP A 119 11.98 0.20 8.09
C ASP A 119 13.13 0.66 7.19
N GLU A 120 12.94 0.62 5.88
CA GLU A 120 13.92 0.99 4.87
C GLU A 120 14.37 2.46 4.92
N ARG A 121 13.77 3.30 5.78
CA ARG A 121 14.20 4.69 6.05
C ARG A 121 15.05 4.80 7.32
N SER A 122 15.20 3.70 8.05
CA SER A 122 15.87 3.62 9.33
C SER A 122 17.36 3.29 9.17
N ILE A 123 18.20 4.28 9.45
CA ILE A 123 19.65 4.24 9.28
C ILE A 123 20.32 4.02 10.64
N SER A 124 21.20 3.03 10.73
CA SER A 124 22.03 2.77 11.90
C SER A 124 23.20 3.74 11.93
N LEU A 125 23.27 4.63 12.93
CA LEU A 125 24.37 5.59 13.05
C LEU A 125 25.70 4.90 13.30
N LYS A 126 25.70 3.87 14.16
CA LYS A 126 26.88 3.07 14.48
C LYS A 126 27.49 2.45 13.23
N ASN A 127 26.66 1.81 12.40
CA ASN A 127 27.16 1.14 11.20
C ASN A 127 27.48 2.15 10.09
N THR A 128 26.83 3.32 10.08
CA THR A 128 27.08 4.40 9.11
C THR A 128 28.39 5.13 9.36
N PHE A 129 28.72 5.42 10.62
CA PHE A 129 29.94 6.14 11.01
C PHE A 129 31.13 5.22 11.33
N GLY A 130 30.93 3.91 11.40
CA GLY A 130 32.01 2.94 11.65
C GLY A 130 32.76 3.28 12.94
N SER A 131 34.09 3.41 12.91
CA SER A 131 34.88 3.78 14.11
C SER A 131 34.72 5.24 14.56
N HIS A 132 34.03 6.09 13.79
CA HIS A 132 33.90 7.53 14.06
C HIS A 132 32.67 7.91 14.91
N HIS A 133 31.93 6.94 15.47
CA HIS A 133 30.62 7.14 16.13
C HIS A 133 30.66 7.54 17.62
N LYS A 134 31.75 8.13 18.13
CA LYS A 134 32.11 8.26 19.57
C LYS A 134 31.00 8.70 20.56
N ARG A 135 29.91 9.33 20.10
CA ARG A 135 28.82 9.89 20.94
C ARG A 135 27.47 9.20 20.76
N PHE A 136 27.29 8.39 19.72
CA PHE A 136 26.00 7.84 19.31
C PHE A 136 25.99 6.32 19.29
N GLU A 137 26.63 5.72 20.30
CA GLU A 137 26.61 4.30 20.55
C GLU A 137 25.14 3.83 20.59
N ASP A 138 24.76 3.15 19.51
CA ASP A 138 23.47 2.51 19.31
C ASP A 138 22.26 3.45 19.13
N ARG A 139 22.34 4.44 18.24
CA ARG A 139 21.17 5.19 17.72
C ARG A 139 20.78 4.80 16.31
N TRP A 140 19.51 5.05 16.00
CA TRP A 140 18.95 5.03 14.65
C TRP A 140 18.50 6.43 14.24
N ALA A 141 18.52 6.72 12.95
CA ALA A 141 17.87 7.88 12.36
C ALA A 141 16.81 7.42 11.36
N ILE A 142 15.62 7.98 11.44
CA ILE A 142 14.65 7.89 10.36
C ILE A 142 14.86 9.06 9.43
N LEU A 143 15.09 8.79 8.15
CA LEU A 143 15.03 9.80 7.09
C LEU A 143 13.56 10.14 6.79
N GLY A 144 13.18 11.40 7.01
CA GLY A 144 11.85 11.95 6.83
C GLY A 144 11.00 11.98 8.11
N ASP A 145 9.68 11.88 7.94
CA ASP A 145 8.72 11.95 9.04
C ASP A 145 8.55 10.58 9.71
N LEU A 146 8.32 10.56 11.03
CA LEU A 146 7.98 9.34 11.77
C LEU A 146 6.45 9.13 11.67
N LEU A 147 6.02 8.00 11.12
CA LEU A 147 4.59 7.75 10.86
C LEU A 147 3.91 7.10 12.07
N TYR A 148 2.67 7.49 12.38
CA TYR A 148 1.93 6.89 13.50
C TYR A 148 1.68 5.39 13.29
N ARG A 149 1.43 4.96 12.06
CA ARG A 149 1.27 3.53 11.70
C ARG A 149 2.55 2.68 11.86
N GLN A 150 3.71 3.31 12.02
CA GLN A 150 5.01 2.66 12.26
C GLN A 150 5.24 2.34 13.76
N ILE A 151 4.38 2.90 14.62
CA ILE A 151 4.48 2.73 16.07
C ILE A 151 3.80 1.43 16.46
N GLU A 152 4.54 0.48 17.05
CA GLU A 152 3.97 -0.77 17.55
C GLU A 152 3.17 -0.55 18.84
N ASN A 153 3.72 0.25 19.75
CA ASN A 153 3.18 0.49 21.09
C ASN A 153 3.88 1.68 21.75
N TRP A 154 3.41 2.08 22.93
CA TRP A 154 4.07 3.12 23.74
C TRP A 154 3.94 2.89 25.25
N ARG A 155 4.74 3.65 26.00
CA ARG A 155 4.64 3.80 27.47
C ARG A 155 4.59 5.28 27.83
N VAL A 156 3.85 5.60 28.88
CA VAL A 156 3.83 6.93 29.50
C VAL A 156 4.89 6.95 30.59
N VAL A 157 5.68 8.02 30.65
CA VAL A 157 6.66 8.27 31.72
C VAL A 157 6.27 9.56 32.43
N GLU A 158 5.93 9.48 33.71
CA GLU A 158 5.53 10.61 34.53
C GLU A 158 6.32 10.61 35.84
N ARG A 159 6.99 11.74 36.13
CA ARG A 159 7.77 11.94 37.37
C ARG A 159 8.71 10.76 37.68
N GLY A 160 9.38 10.24 36.67
CA GLY A 160 10.35 9.14 36.81
C GLY A 160 9.78 7.73 36.72
N SER A 161 8.47 7.57 36.89
CA SER A 161 7.72 6.31 36.82
C SER A 161 7.19 6.06 35.41
N TYR A 162 7.03 4.79 34.99
CA TYR A 162 6.49 4.45 33.68
C TYR A 162 5.28 3.52 33.75
N SER A 163 4.36 3.66 32.79
CA SER A 163 3.15 2.86 32.67
C SER A 163 3.42 1.47 32.08
N ALA A 164 2.39 0.62 32.13
CA ALA A 164 2.28 -0.56 31.27
C ALA A 164 2.35 -0.18 29.77
N ILE A 165 2.68 -1.17 28.93
CA ILE A 165 2.69 -1.02 27.47
C ILE A 165 1.25 -0.83 26.99
N VAL A 166 1.04 0.16 26.11
CA VAL A 166 -0.21 0.36 25.39
C VAL A 166 0.03 0.03 23.92
N LEU A 167 -0.67 -0.97 23.39
CA LEU A 167 -0.55 -1.39 21.99
C LEU A 167 -1.21 -0.37 21.06
N ASN A 168 -0.58 -0.12 19.92
CA ASN A 168 -1.16 0.72 18.87
C ASN A 168 -2.05 -0.13 17.96
N SER A 169 -3.37 0.08 18.00
CA SER A 169 -4.32 -0.59 17.10
C SER A 169 -4.13 -0.23 15.62
N ASP A 170 -3.48 0.90 15.33
CA ASP A 170 -3.27 1.40 13.98
C ASP A 170 -1.89 1.00 13.42
N PHE A 171 -1.13 0.16 14.15
CA PHE A 171 0.12 -0.39 13.65
C PHE A 171 -0.14 -1.23 12.40
N ASP A 172 0.50 -0.87 11.29
CA ASP A 172 0.33 -1.53 9.99
C ASP A 172 1.22 -2.78 9.91
N TRP A 173 0.84 -3.80 10.67
CA TRP A 173 1.64 -5.02 10.80
C TRP A 173 1.91 -5.67 9.43
N LEU A 174 0.96 -5.62 8.49
CA LEU A 174 1.10 -6.25 7.18
C LEU A 174 2.14 -5.52 6.32
N TYR A 175 2.27 -4.20 6.46
CA TYR A 175 3.33 -3.45 5.82
C TYR A 175 4.68 -3.79 6.43
N TYR A 176 4.82 -3.61 7.75
CA TYR A 176 6.11 -3.74 8.43
C TYR A 176 6.55 -5.20 8.66
N PHE A 177 5.71 -6.18 8.36
CA PHE A 177 6.09 -7.59 8.49
C PHE A 177 7.11 -7.99 7.43
N GLY A 178 8.34 -8.22 7.86
CA GLY A 178 9.43 -8.64 6.98
C GLY A 178 10.21 -7.47 6.36
N ASP A 179 9.78 -6.24 6.60
CA ASP A 179 10.60 -5.07 6.29
C ASP A 179 11.86 -5.08 7.15
N THR A 180 12.96 -4.62 6.57
CA THR A 180 14.25 -4.56 7.25
C THR A 180 14.73 -3.12 7.29
N ALA A 181 15.35 -2.76 8.39
CA ALA A 181 16.02 -1.47 8.50
C ALA A 181 17.04 -1.30 7.36
N TYR A 182 17.19 -0.08 6.85
CA TYR A 182 18.23 0.22 5.83
C TYR A 182 19.63 -0.23 6.29
N GLY A 183 19.91 -0.09 7.58
CA GLY A 183 21.20 -0.46 8.15
C GLY A 183 22.24 0.64 7.97
N ALA A 184 23.41 0.34 7.42
CA ALA A 184 24.48 1.32 7.23
C ALA A 184 24.23 2.18 5.98
N ALA A 185 24.35 3.51 6.09
CA ALA A 185 24.28 4.42 4.95
C ALA A 185 25.50 5.35 4.87
N PRO A 186 26.72 4.83 4.57
CA PRO A 186 27.94 5.63 4.48
C PRO A 186 27.81 6.87 3.58
N GLN A 187 27.01 6.78 2.51
CA GLN A 187 26.74 7.88 1.59
C GLN A 187 26.01 9.07 2.23
N LEU A 188 25.23 8.80 3.28
CA LEU A 188 24.50 9.81 4.04
C LEU A 188 25.28 10.28 5.27
N ALA A 189 26.49 9.73 5.53
CA ALA A 189 27.28 10.11 6.69
C ALA A 189 27.53 11.63 6.69
N GLY A 190 27.82 12.22 5.52
CA GLY A 190 27.91 13.67 5.38
C GLY A 190 29.03 14.30 6.21
N PHE A 191 30.17 13.62 6.34
CA PHE A 191 31.32 14.14 7.07
C PHE A 191 31.81 15.49 6.51
N PRO A 192 32.47 16.34 7.33
CA PRO A 192 33.24 17.49 6.85
C PRO A 192 34.34 17.05 5.88
N MET A 193 34.70 17.90 4.91
CA MET A 193 35.73 17.57 3.90
C MET A 193 37.11 17.21 4.49
N THR A 194 37.44 17.78 5.63
CA THR A 194 38.72 17.55 6.33
C THR A 194 38.69 16.28 7.20
N HIS A 195 37.55 15.58 7.27
CA HIS A 195 37.39 14.45 8.15
C HIS A 195 38.10 13.21 7.60
N PRO A 196 38.92 12.50 8.41
CA PRO A 196 39.75 11.38 7.94
C PRO A 196 38.94 10.19 7.42
N ALA A 197 37.67 10.03 7.81
CA ALA A 197 36.82 8.96 7.29
C ALA A 197 36.71 8.99 5.75
N LEU A 198 36.77 10.17 5.13
CA LEU A 198 36.65 10.31 3.67
C LEU A 198 37.81 9.69 2.89
N THR A 199 38.93 9.38 3.53
CA THR A 199 40.05 8.64 2.92
C THR A 199 39.97 7.14 3.15
N MET A 200 38.97 6.68 3.93
CA MET A 200 38.82 5.31 4.37
C MET A 200 37.60 4.65 3.71
N ASP A 201 37.68 3.33 3.50
CA ASP A 201 36.52 2.53 3.11
C ASP A 201 35.48 2.47 4.25
N PRO A 202 34.16 2.53 3.97
CA PRO A 202 33.54 2.61 2.63
C PRO A 202 33.27 4.04 2.13
N TRP A 203 33.68 5.08 2.87
CA TRP A 203 33.29 6.47 2.56
C TRP A 203 34.06 7.08 1.39
N ASN A 204 35.29 6.64 1.14
CA ASN A 204 36.10 7.08 -0.01
C ASN A 204 35.53 6.69 -1.39
N LYS A 205 34.59 5.73 -1.44
CA LYS A 205 33.90 5.27 -2.65
C LYS A 205 32.58 5.99 -2.92
N GLN A 206 32.10 6.77 -1.95
CA GLN A 206 30.83 7.49 -2.04
C GLN A 206 31.07 8.86 -2.71
N ILE A 207 30.34 9.14 -3.79
CA ILE A 207 30.52 10.38 -4.56
C ILE A 207 29.96 11.55 -3.74
N CYS A 208 30.82 12.47 -3.32
CA CYS A 208 30.45 13.75 -2.71
C CYS A 208 30.48 14.86 -3.77
N PRO A 209 29.34 15.22 -4.41
CA PRO A 209 29.26 16.47 -5.15
C PRO A 209 29.45 17.67 -4.22
N PHE A 210 30.38 18.56 -4.56
CA PHE A 210 30.65 19.80 -3.82
C PHE A 210 29.94 20.98 -4.48
N ASN A 211 29.39 21.87 -3.65
CA ASN A 211 29.01 23.21 -4.09
C ASN A 211 30.04 24.20 -3.54
N TYR A 212 30.83 24.81 -4.43
CA TYR A 212 31.95 25.69 -4.09
C TYR A 212 31.56 27.00 -3.37
N THR A 213 30.26 27.25 -3.19
CA THR A 213 29.74 28.52 -2.64
C THR A 213 29.59 28.54 -1.11
N GLU A 214 29.75 27.41 -0.42
CA GLU A 214 29.59 27.34 1.05
C GLU A 214 30.93 27.53 1.77
N LEU A 215 30.91 28.08 2.99
CA LEU A 215 32.12 28.24 3.81
C LEU A 215 32.77 26.87 4.10
N PRO A 216 34.11 26.75 4.17
CA PRO A 216 34.79 25.46 4.37
C PRO A 216 34.32 24.65 5.59
N GLU A 217 33.92 25.33 6.67
CA GLU A 217 33.35 24.72 7.88
C GLU A 217 31.92 24.19 7.68
N GLN A 218 31.23 24.70 6.67
CA GLN A 218 29.87 24.32 6.26
C GLN A 218 29.87 23.36 5.06
N GLN A 219 31.02 22.94 4.54
CA GLN A 219 31.08 21.98 3.45
C GLN A 219 31.00 20.54 4.01
N THR A 220 29.79 20.00 4.03
CA THR A 220 29.56 18.56 4.23
C THR A 220 29.40 17.89 2.88
N CYS A 221 29.95 16.69 2.72
CA CYS A 221 29.63 15.83 1.60
C CYS A 221 28.10 15.69 1.45
N GLN A 222 27.51 16.25 0.39
CA GLN A 222 26.12 15.99 0.07
C GLN A 222 26.02 14.68 -0.71
N PRO A 223 25.03 13.82 -0.44
CA PRO A 223 24.76 12.66 -1.27
C PRO A 223 24.39 13.11 -2.70
N ASP A 224 24.73 12.30 -3.71
CA ASP A 224 24.31 12.55 -5.09
C ASP A 224 22.77 12.72 -5.17
N PRO A 225 22.27 13.78 -5.85
CA PRO A 225 20.84 14.06 -5.98
C PRO A 225 20.00 12.88 -6.52
N SER A 226 20.58 11.98 -7.33
CA SER A 226 19.91 10.78 -7.80
C SER A 226 19.44 9.86 -6.67
N TYR A 227 20.20 9.76 -5.58
CA TYR A 227 19.77 9.04 -4.38
C TYR A 227 18.70 9.81 -3.60
N THR A 228 18.69 11.14 -3.68
CA THR A 228 17.63 11.95 -3.06
C THR A 228 16.30 11.78 -3.79
N LEU A 229 16.33 11.65 -5.11
CA LEU A 229 15.17 11.30 -5.94
C LEU A 229 14.64 9.91 -5.56
N GLU A 230 15.49 8.91 -5.36
CA GLU A 230 15.04 7.56 -4.93
C GLU A 230 14.24 7.57 -3.60
N PHE A 231 14.57 8.46 -2.65
CA PHE A 231 13.83 8.63 -1.39
C PHE A 231 12.66 9.64 -1.47
N THR A 232 12.57 10.45 -2.52
CA THR A 232 11.55 11.49 -2.69
C THR A 232 10.53 11.21 -3.82
N GLU A 233 10.85 10.35 -4.79
CA GLU A 233 10.11 10.25 -6.06
C GLU A 233 8.75 9.56 -5.95
N LEU A 234 8.51 8.74 -4.94
CA LEU A 234 7.18 8.34 -4.51
C LEU A 234 7.32 8.09 -3.01
N PRO A 235 6.72 8.90 -2.12
CA PRO A 235 6.71 8.56 -0.70
C PRO A 235 6.28 7.11 -0.59
N GLN A 236 7.06 6.22 0.01
CA GLN A 236 6.75 4.79 0.09
C GLN A 236 5.35 4.53 0.70
N GLY A 237 4.84 5.51 1.46
CA GLY A 237 3.44 5.60 1.86
C GLY A 237 2.41 5.60 0.71
N ILE A 238 2.67 6.29 -0.41
CA ILE A 238 1.85 6.25 -1.63
C ILE A 238 1.85 4.83 -2.19
N MET A 239 3.00 4.14 -2.23
CA MET A 239 3.03 2.76 -2.77
C MET A 239 2.33 1.76 -1.86
N ALA A 240 2.45 1.91 -0.55
CA ALA A 240 1.68 1.13 0.43
C ALA A 240 0.18 1.39 0.29
N ARG A 241 -0.23 2.66 0.22
CA ARG A 241 -1.63 3.04 0.03
C ARG A 241 -2.16 2.57 -1.32
N PHE A 242 -1.35 2.63 -2.36
CA PHE A 242 -1.66 2.07 -3.66
C PHE A 242 -1.92 0.58 -3.57
N ARG A 243 -0.96 -0.17 -3.01
CA ARG A 243 -1.06 -1.60 -2.70
C ARG A 243 -2.37 -1.97 -2.02
N ASP A 244 -2.77 -1.16 -1.04
CA ASP A 244 -3.92 -1.44 -0.19
C ASP A 244 -5.24 -0.84 -0.72
N GLY A 245 -5.22 -0.20 -1.91
CA GLY A 245 -6.39 0.46 -2.50
C GLY A 245 -6.87 1.69 -1.73
N ARG A 246 -5.97 2.35 -0.99
CA ARG A 246 -6.21 3.48 -0.08
C ARG A 246 -5.52 4.79 -0.53
N LEU A 247 -5.24 4.94 -1.83
CA LEU A 247 -4.68 6.20 -2.34
C LEU A 247 -5.65 7.36 -2.11
N PHE A 248 -5.12 8.49 -1.68
CA PHE A 248 -5.88 9.74 -1.69
C PHE A 248 -5.95 10.30 -3.12
N PRO A 249 -7.01 11.05 -3.49
CA PRO A 249 -7.15 11.61 -4.83
C PRO A 249 -5.94 12.41 -5.32
N ALA A 250 -5.29 13.18 -4.44
CA ALA A 250 -4.08 13.95 -4.79
C ALA A 250 -2.88 13.04 -5.13
N GLU A 251 -2.72 11.94 -4.40
CA GLU A 251 -1.62 10.99 -4.60
C GLU A 251 -1.77 10.21 -5.90
N CYS A 252 -3.00 10.02 -6.37
CA CYS A 252 -3.26 9.42 -7.66
C CYS A 252 -2.76 10.28 -8.81
N ALA A 253 -2.80 11.61 -8.71
CA ALA A 253 -2.26 12.47 -9.77
C ALA A 253 -0.74 12.30 -9.88
N ASP A 254 -0.03 12.35 -8.74
CA ASP A 254 1.42 12.18 -8.69
C ASP A 254 1.85 10.81 -9.21
N LEU A 255 1.20 9.74 -8.72
CA LEU A 255 1.50 8.37 -9.16
C LEU A 255 1.18 8.16 -10.65
N LEU A 256 0.12 8.78 -11.17
CA LEU A 256 -0.23 8.69 -12.58
C LEU A 256 0.85 9.32 -13.45
N VAL A 257 1.38 10.49 -13.09
CA VAL A 257 2.48 11.14 -13.82
C VAL A 257 3.69 10.21 -13.89
N VAL A 258 4.06 9.59 -12.76
CA VAL A 258 5.19 8.64 -12.70
C VAL A 258 4.94 7.41 -13.58
N LEU A 259 3.77 6.79 -13.47
CA LEU A 259 3.44 5.61 -14.28
C LEU A 259 3.38 5.95 -15.78
N GLN A 260 2.85 7.11 -16.16
CA GLN A 260 2.81 7.56 -17.54
C GLN A 260 4.20 7.83 -18.12
N ALA A 261 5.11 8.38 -17.31
CA ALA A 261 6.50 8.60 -17.71
C ALA A 261 7.25 7.26 -17.92
N TYR A 262 6.94 6.24 -17.12
CA TYR A 262 7.60 4.93 -17.20
C TYR A 262 6.99 3.97 -18.22
N LEU A 263 5.70 4.11 -18.52
CA LEU A 263 4.95 3.20 -19.39
C LEU A 263 4.18 3.98 -20.48
N PRO A 264 4.88 4.65 -21.43
CA PRO A 264 4.26 5.51 -22.43
C PRO A 264 3.30 4.76 -23.36
N GLU A 265 3.54 3.47 -23.64
CA GLU A 265 2.62 2.66 -24.45
C GLU A 265 1.34 2.31 -23.70
N LEU A 266 1.43 2.09 -22.38
CA LEU A 266 0.25 1.89 -21.55
C LEU A 266 -0.55 3.20 -21.42
N LYS A 267 0.13 4.36 -21.37
CA LYS A 267 -0.51 5.68 -21.43
C LYS A 267 -1.40 5.81 -22.67
N LYS A 268 -0.90 5.50 -23.86
CA LYS A 268 -1.70 5.55 -25.10
C LYS A 268 -2.96 4.67 -25.03
N ARG A 269 -2.87 3.49 -24.42
CA ARG A 269 -4.01 2.57 -24.27
C ARG A 269 -5.08 3.09 -23.32
N ILE A 270 -4.68 3.78 -22.25
CA ILE A 270 -5.63 4.34 -21.27
C ILE A 270 -6.15 5.73 -21.65
N GLU A 271 -5.53 6.42 -22.60
CA GLU A 271 -5.95 7.74 -23.07
C GLU A 271 -7.40 7.73 -23.59
N LYS A 272 -7.94 6.59 -24.03
CA LYS A 272 -9.37 6.49 -24.40
C LYS A 272 -10.35 6.68 -23.22
N TYR A 273 -9.87 6.60 -21.98
CA TYR A 273 -10.68 6.80 -20.77
C TYR A 273 -10.58 8.25 -20.25
N LEU A 274 -10.67 9.26 -21.13
CA LEU A 274 -10.40 10.67 -20.82
C LEU A 274 -11.21 11.26 -19.64
N TYR A 275 -12.38 10.69 -19.33
CA TYR A 275 -13.27 11.18 -18.27
C TYR A 275 -13.01 10.56 -16.90
N ASP A 276 -12.11 9.59 -16.81
CA ASP A 276 -11.77 8.95 -15.53
C ASP A 276 -10.89 9.87 -14.67
N SER A 277 -11.09 9.80 -13.35
CA SER A 277 -10.18 10.40 -12.38
C SER A 277 -8.78 9.76 -12.44
N ALA A 278 -7.76 10.45 -11.92
CA ALA A 278 -6.40 9.91 -11.88
C ALA A 278 -6.32 8.53 -11.18
N CYS A 279 -7.11 8.32 -10.13
CA CYS A 279 -7.17 7.02 -9.45
C CYS A 279 -7.75 5.92 -10.35
N GLN A 280 -8.80 6.24 -11.12
CA GLN A 280 -9.40 5.31 -12.06
C GLN A 280 -8.45 4.98 -13.22
N HIS A 281 -7.68 5.96 -13.72
CA HIS A 281 -6.60 5.71 -14.69
C HIS A 281 -5.58 4.73 -14.16
N ILE A 282 -5.08 4.97 -12.94
CA ILE A 282 -4.12 4.06 -12.32
C ILE A 282 -4.73 2.67 -12.17
N GLN A 283 -5.98 2.55 -11.71
CA GLN A 283 -6.65 1.25 -11.60
C GLN A 283 -6.76 0.55 -12.95
N ASN A 284 -7.07 1.28 -14.03
CA ASN A 284 -7.08 0.71 -15.38
C ASN A 284 -5.68 0.24 -15.78
N MET A 285 -4.63 1.03 -15.52
CA MET A 285 -3.24 0.67 -15.80
C MET A 285 -2.85 -0.62 -15.07
N VAL A 286 -3.15 -0.72 -13.78
CA VAL A 286 -2.86 -1.91 -12.96
C VAL A 286 -3.57 -3.13 -13.50
N SER A 287 -4.88 -3.02 -13.78
CA SER A 287 -5.64 -4.15 -14.33
C SER A 287 -5.05 -4.64 -15.65
N LEU A 288 -4.64 -3.72 -16.53
CA LEU A 288 -4.00 -4.07 -17.81
C LEU A 288 -2.61 -4.70 -17.63
N LEU A 289 -1.85 -4.28 -16.61
CA LEU A 289 -0.57 -4.90 -16.29
C LEU A 289 -0.73 -6.29 -15.67
N ALA A 290 -1.79 -6.50 -14.87
CA ALA A 290 -2.06 -7.79 -14.25
C ALA A 290 -2.62 -8.81 -15.25
N CYS A 291 -3.53 -8.39 -16.12
CA CYS A 291 -4.20 -9.23 -17.09
C CYS A 291 -4.36 -8.50 -18.43
N PRO A 292 -3.31 -8.47 -19.27
CA PRO A 292 -3.33 -7.66 -20.48
C PRO A 292 -4.27 -8.20 -21.56
N LYS A 293 -4.41 -9.52 -21.60
CA LYS A 293 -5.28 -10.27 -22.50
C LYS A 293 -6.06 -11.29 -21.70
N VAL A 294 -7.29 -11.55 -22.14
CA VAL A 294 -8.16 -12.60 -21.60
C VAL A 294 -8.40 -13.66 -22.68
N GLN A 295 -8.31 -14.92 -22.27
CA GLN A 295 -8.74 -16.12 -22.98
C GLN A 295 -9.82 -16.83 -22.14
N ASP A 296 -10.50 -17.82 -22.72
CA ASP A 296 -11.49 -18.65 -22.01
C ASP A 296 -12.55 -17.81 -21.28
N LEU A 297 -13.10 -16.79 -21.98
CA LEU A 297 -14.09 -15.89 -21.42
C LEU A 297 -15.43 -16.61 -21.24
N ASN A 298 -15.97 -16.58 -20.03
CA ASN A 298 -17.20 -17.25 -19.63
C ASN A 298 -18.18 -16.24 -19.05
N VAL A 299 -19.45 -16.38 -19.42
CA VAL A 299 -20.56 -15.62 -18.86
C VAL A 299 -21.53 -16.58 -18.17
N THR A 300 -21.85 -16.29 -16.91
CA THR A 300 -22.85 -17.03 -16.13
C THR A 300 -24.04 -16.11 -15.89
N LEU A 301 -25.25 -16.61 -16.16
CA LEU A 301 -26.49 -15.94 -15.79
C LEU A 301 -27.18 -16.75 -14.70
N GLU A 302 -27.67 -16.05 -13.68
CA GLU A 302 -28.50 -16.61 -12.62
C GLU A 302 -29.84 -15.85 -12.56
N ILE A 303 -30.92 -16.60 -12.73
CA ILE A 303 -32.29 -16.13 -12.56
C ILE A 303 -32.68 -16.20 -11.08
N GLY A 304 -33.44 -15.22 -10.62
CA GLY A 304 -33.96 -15.20 -9.25
C GLY A 304 -34.72 -16.47 -8.89
N SER A 305 -34.62 -16.90 -7.64
CA SER A 305 -35.34 -18.10 -7.15
C SER A 305 -36.77 -17.81 -6.68
N MET A 306 -37.28 -16.59 -6.88
CA MET A 306 -38.63 -16.20 -6.47
C MET A 306 -39.68 -16.61 -7.50
N SER A 307 -40.93 -16.73 -7.06
CA SER A 307 -42.06 -17.01 -7.95
C SER A 307 -42.11 -15.99 -9.10
N TYR A 308 -42.37 -16.47 -10.30
CA TYR A 308 -42.44 -15.67 -11.54
C TYR A 308 -41.11 -15.01 -11.98
N ALA A 309 -39.97 -15.38 -11.41
CA ALA A 309 -38.68 -14.84 -11.84
C ALA A 309 -38.19 -15.31 -13.22
N GLY A 310 -38.76 -16.41 -13.74
CA GLY A 310 -38.41 -16.98 -15.03
C GLY A 310 -38.94 -16.19 -16.22
N THR A 311 -38.59 -16.61 -17.44
CA THR A 311 -39.16 -16.08 -18.68
C THR A 311 -39.25 -17.14 -19.77
N TYR A 312 -40.20 -16.96 -20.69
CA TYR A 312 -40.31 -17.75 -21.92
C TYR A 312 -39.39 -17.25 -23.03
N ASP A 313 -38.84 -16.05 -22.89
CA ASP A 313 -38.01 -15.39 -23.89
C ASP A 313 -36.60 -15.98 -24.00
N THR A 314 -35.93 -15.66 -25.10
CA THR A 314 -34.54 -16.02 -25.36
C THR A 314 -33.63 -14.89 -24.86
N ILE A 315 -32.80 -15.19 -23.86
CA ILE A 315 -31.81 -14.24 -23.35
C ILE A 315 -30.49 -14.46 -24.09
N LYS A 316 -29.92 -13.38 -24.62
CA LYS A 316 -28.60 -13.36 -25.26
C LYS A 316 -27.70 -12.30 -24.62
N PHE A 317 -26.40 -12.55 -24.66
CA PHE A 317 -25.40 -11.57 -24.30
C PHE A 317 -24.53 -11.23 -25.49
N THR A 318 -24.35 -9.95 -25.75
CA THR A 318 -23.38 -9.48 -26.74
C THR A 318 -22.22 -8.82 -26.01
N ILE A 319 -21.02 -9.32 -26.24
CA ILE A 319 -19.78 -8.79 -25.65
C ILE A 319 -18.99 -8.11 -26.76
N GLY A 320 -18.63 -6.85 -26.55
CA GLY A 320 -18.13 -6.01 -27.63
C GLY A 320 -17.15 -4.92 -27.20
N GLY A 321 -16.57 -4.27 -28.21
CA GLY A 321 -15.66 -3.13 -28.10
C GLY A 321 -16.25 -1.90 -28.81
N GLU A 322 -15.55 -0.76 -28.76
CA GLU A 322 -16.06 0.51 -29.33
C GLU A 322 -16.41 0.46 -30.82
N LYS A 323 -15.74 -0.39 -31.61
CA LYS A 323 -15.80 -0.32 -33.07
C LYS A 323 -16.71 -1.35 -33.75
N ASN A 324 -17.11 -2.43 -33.08
CA ASN A 324 -18.07 -3.42 -33.60
C ASN A 324 -18.67 -4.27 -32.47
N GLU A 325 -19.85 -4.84 -32.72
CA GLU A 325 -20.35 -6.00 -31.98
C GLU A 325 -19.56 -7.23 -32.44
N TRP A 326 -18.83 -7.84 -31.51
CA TRP A 326 -17.87 -8.90 -31.84
C TRP A 326 -18.52 -10.28 -31.67
N ASP A 327 -19.07 -10.62 -30.50
CA ASP A 327 -19.73 -11.92 -30.29
C ASP A 327 -21.08 -11.81 -29.60
N THR A 328 -22.02 -12.69 -29.95
CA THR A 328 -23.32 -12.86 -29.27
C THR A 328 -23.49 -14.30 -28.80
N VAL A 329 -23.49 -14.48 -27.48
CA VAL A 329 -23.69 -15.76 -26.81
C VAL A 329 -25.15 -15.90 -26.41
N ALA A 330 -25.84 -16.89 -26.98
CA ALA A 330 -27.19 -17.24 -26.55
C ALA A 330 -27.13 -18.06 -25.25
N MET A 331 -27.83 -17.61 -24.21
CA MET A 331 -27.91 -18.35 -22.94
C MET A 331 -28.90 -19.52 -23.03
N GLY A 332 -29.98 -19.34 -23.80
CA GLY A 332 -31.07 -20.29 -23.98
C GLY A 332 -32.43 -19.60 -24.10
N SER A 333 -33.49 -20.37 -23.92
CA SER A 333 -34.88 -19.92 -23.80
C SER A 333 -35.56 -20.68 -22.67
N TYR A 334 -36.75 -20.24 -22.23
CA TYR A 334 -37.56 -20.95 -21.22
C TYR A 334 -36.84 -21.12 -19.88
N PHE A 335 -36.38 -20.01 -19.31
CA PHE A 335 -35.65 -20.03 -18.04
C PHE A 335 -36.61 -20.13 -16.86
N SER A 336 -36.42 -21.13 -16.01
CA SER A 336 -37.16 -21.26 -14.76
C SER A 336 -36.57 -20.39 -13.65
N ALA A 337 -37.37 -20.10 -12.62
CA ALA A 337 -36.86 -19.48 -11.40
C ALA A 337 -35.71 -20.32 -10.81
N GLY A 338 -34.63 -19.65 -10.40
CA GLY A 338 -33.42 -20.28 -9.85
C GLY A 338 -32.51 -20.91 -10.90
N TRP A 339 -32.83 -20.79 -12.20
CA TRP A 339 -31.97 -21.30 -13.26
C TRP A 339 -30.60 -20.61 -13.23
N LYS A 340 -29.54 -21.41 -13.42
CA LYS A 340 -28.17 -20.93 -13.47
C LYS A 340 -27.40 -21.72 -14.52
N ASN A 341 -26.70 -21.03 -15.41
CA ASN A 341 -25.83 -21.68 -16.39
C ASN A 341 -24.69 -20.78 -16.81
N THR A 342 -23.59 -21.42 -17.23
CA THR A 342 -22.40 -20.77 -17.74
C THR A 342 -22.21 -21.12 -19.21
N ARG A 343 -21.88 -20.12 -20.02
CA ARG A 343 -21.53 -20.27 -21.44
C ARG A 343 -20.16 -19.67 -21.69
N THR A 344 -19.38 -20.35 -22.52
CA THR A 344 -18.11 -19.84 -23.02
C THR A 344 -18.35 -18.96 -24.25
N VAL A 345 -17.69 -17.82 -24.29
CA VAL A 345 -17.70 -16.86 -25.39
C VAL A 345 -16.71 -17.32 -26.45
N ASP A 346 -17.12 -17.35 -27.72
CA ASP A 346 -16.23 -17.73 -28.81
C ASP A 346 -15.43 -16.50 -29.25
N LEU A 347 -14.31 -16.28 -28.55
CA LEU A 347 -13.41 -15.17 -28.82
C LEU A 347 -12.86 -15.20 -30.26
N LEU A 348 -12.71 -16.39 -30.87
CA LEU A 348 -12.22 -16.50 -32.24
C LEU A 348 -13.28 -16.06 -33.23
N THR A 349 -14.53 -16.51 -33.07
CA THR A 349 -15.62 -16.08 -33.92
C THR A 349 -15.85 -14.58 -33.80
N GLY A 350 -15.86 -14.05 -32.57
CA GLY A 350 -16.23 -12.66 -32.37
C GLY A 350 -15.09 -11.65 -32.51
N PHE A 351 -14.00 -11.86 -31.79
CA PHE A 351 -12.87 -10.93 -31.77
C PHE A 351 -11.78 -11.28 -32.79
N LYS A 352 -11.97 -12.36 -33.56
CA LYS A 352 -10.99 -12.89 -34.53
C LYS A 352 -9.65 -13.25 -33.89
N ARG A 353 -9.66 -13.56 -32.59
CA ARG A 353 -8.46 -13.81 -31.78
C ARG A 353 -8.76 -14.86 -30.71
N LYS A 354 -7.79 -15.74 -30.41
CA LYS A 354 -7.90 -16.71 -29.31
C LYS A 354 -7.82 -16.06 -27.92
N ALA A 355 -7.17 -14.89 -27.85
CA ALA A 355 -7.06 -14.08 -26.65
C ALA A 355 -7.24 -12.60 -27.00
N VAL A 356 -8.08 -11.91 -26.23
CA VAL A 356 -8.53 -10.55 -26.52
C VAL A 356 -7.89 -9.59 -25.53
N PRO A 357 -7.34 -8.44 -25.96
CA PRO A 357 -6.88 -7.40 -25.04
C PRO A 357 -7.98 -7.01 -24.06
N LEU A 358 -7.67 -6.92 -22.77
CA LEU A 358 -8.67 -6.67 -21.73
C LEU A 358 -9.39 -5.32 -21.92
N ASP A 359 -8.69 -4.32 -22.44
CA ASP A 359 -9.24 -3.02 -22.81
C ASP A 359 -10.05 -3.04 -24.10
N ASP A 360 -10.04 -4.11 -24.91
CA ASP A 360 -10.92 -4.24 -26.09
C ASP A 360 -12.32 -4.80 -25.72
N ILE A 361 -12.52 -5.20 -24.45
CA ILE A 361 -13.82 -5.62 -23.91
C ILE A 361 -14.48 -4.43 -23.20
N HIS A 362 -15.26 -3.64 -23.94
CA HIS A 362 -15.83 -2.37 -23.49
C HIS A 362 -17.24 -2.50 -22.92
N TYR A 363 -18.01 -3.52 -23.30
CA TYR A 363 -19.38 -3.66 -22.80
C TYR A 363 -19.91 -5.09 -22.83
N LEU A 364 -20.98 -5.28 -22.07
CA LEU A 364 -21.88 -6.43 -22.09
C LEU A 364 -23.31 -5.92 -22.31
N LYS A 365 -23.92 -6.27 -23.44
CA LYS A 365 -25.35 -6.02 -23.70
C LYS A 365 -26.16 -7.25 -23.33
N VAL A 366 -27.26 -7.04 -22.64
CA VAL A 366 -28.30 -8.04 -22.37
C VAL A 366 -29.40 -7.82 -23.38
N ILE A 367 -29.66 -8.83 -24.19
CA ILE A 367 -30.69 -8.81 -25.23
C ILE A 367 -31.77 -9.80 -24.82
N ASP A 368 -32.99 -9.30 -24.80
CA ASP A 368 -34.19 -10.07 -24.57
C ASP A 368 -34.93 -10.24 -25.89
N LYS A 369 -34.92 -11.46 -26.42
CA LYS A 369 -35.53 -11.80 -27.70
C LYS A 369 -36.85 -12.51 -27.45
N TRP A 370 -37.92 -11.87 -27.90
CA TRP A 370 -39.29 -12.35 -27.83
C TRP A 370 -39.40 -13.79 -28.38
N SER A 371 -39.99 -14.69 -27.60
CA SER A 371 -40.30 -16.05 -28.06
C SER A 371 -41.59 -16.07 -28.91
N GLU A 372 -41.63 -16.78 -30.05
CA GLU A 372 -42.84 -16.87 -30.90
C GLU A 372 -44.08 -17.48 -30.19
N SER A 373 -43.96 -17.87 -28.92
CA SER A 373 -45.09 -18.30 -28.11
C SER A 373 -46.00 -17.13 -27.73
N SER A 374 -47.29 -17.39 -27.56
CA SER A 374 -48.29 -16.40 -27.13
C SER A 374 -48.08 -15.86 -25.71
N ILE A 375 -47.05 -16.33 -25.01
CA ILE A 375 -46.69 -15.96 -23.63
C ILE A 375 -45.27 -15.36 -23.54
N GLY A 376 -44.61 -15.07 -24.67
CA GLY A 376 -43.36 -14.31 -24.71
C GLY A 376 -43.56 -12.82 -24.36
N GLY A 377 -42.46 -12.11 -24.12
CA GLY A 377 -42.45 -10.71 -23.68
C GLY A 377 -42.67 -10.52 -22.18
N ASP A 378 -42.53 -11.59 -21.39
CA ASP A 378 -42.72 -11.54 -19.95
C ASP A 378 -41.50 -10.96 -19.22
N ALA A 379 -41.75 -10.38 -18.04
CA ALA A 379 -40.66 -9.87 -17.22
C ALA A 379 -39.95 -11.01 -16.50
N TRP A 380 -38.63 -10.91 -16.35
CA TRP A 380 -37.82 -11.87 -15.59
C TRP A 380 -36.90 -11.18 -14.60
N TYR A 381 -36.54 -11.89 -13.54
CA TYR A 381 -35.68 -11.38 -12.49
C TYR A 381 -34.25 -11.86 -12.66
N CYS A 382 -33.36 -10.94 -13.04
CA CYS A 382 -31.92 -11.19 -13.09
C CYS A 382 -31.32 -11.07 -11.69
N LYS A 383 -30.88 -12.19 -11.12
CA LYS A 383 -30.20 -12.19 -9.83
C LYS A 383 -28.74 -11.74 -10.00
N SER A 384 -28.00 -12.42 -10.87
CA SER A 384 -26.58 -12.17 -11.10
C SER A 384 -26.15 -12.43 -12.54
N ILE A 385 -25.15 -11.68 -12.99
CA ILE A 385 -24.35 -12.01 -14.17
C ILE A 385 -22.89 -12.08 -13.73
N ASP A 386 -22.21 -13.20 -13.97
CA ASP A 386 -20.80 -13.39 -13.62
C ASP A 386 -19.97 -13.55 -14.88
N LEU A 387 -19.18 -12.52 -15.21
CA LEU A 387 -18.25 -12.53 -16.33
C LEU A 387 -16.85 -12.86 -15.81
N ARG A 388 -16.30 -14.00 -16.23
CA ARG A 388 -14.99 -14.54 -15.81
C ARG A 388 -14.13 -14.83 -17.01
N GLY A 389 -12.82 -14.62 -16.90
CA GLY A 389 -11.87 -14.98 -17.95
C GLY A 389 -10.53 -15.39 -17.37
N ARG A 390 -9.73 -16.10 -18.16
CA ARG A 390 -8.36 -16.48 -17.80
C ARG A 390 -7.37 -15.54 -18.49
N CYS A 391 -6.37 -15.04 -17.78
CA CYS A 391 -5.37 -14.17 -18.37
C CYS A 391 -4.47 -14.95 -19.32
N ALA A 392 -4.29 -14.51 -20.56
CA ALA A 392 -3.44 -15.24 -21.49
C ALA A 392 -1.97 -15.19 -21.04
N GLY A 393 -1.27 -16.32 -21.12
CA GLY A 393 0.11 -16.48 -20.67
C GLY A 393 0.27 -16.71 -19.16
N THR A 394 -0.80 -16.62 -18.38
CA THR A 394 -0.81 -17.03 -16.97
C THR A 394 -2.02 -17.93 -16.70
N ASN A 395 -2.05 -18.64 -15.57
CA ASN A 395 -3.26 -19.37 -15.15
C ASN A 395 -4.14 -18.53 -14.21
N GLN A 396 -3.93 -17.22 -14.17
CA GLN A 396 -4.70 -16.33 -13.31
C GLN A 396 -6.09 -16.12 -13.90
N GLU A 397 -7.11 -16.18 -13.05
CA GLU A 397 -8.49 -15.89 -13.43
C GLU A 397 -8.84 -14.46 -12.99
N VAL A 398 -9.63 -13.77 -13.82
CA VAL A 398 -10.17 -12.44 -13.55
C VAL A 398 -11.68 -12.45 -13.72
N ALA A 399 -12.39 -11.62 -12.95
CA ALA A 399 -13.84 -11.55 -12.97
C ALA A 399 -14.35 -10.11 -12.84
N VAL A 400 -15.51 -9.83 -13.43
CA VAL A 400 -16.24 -8.56 -13.26
C VAL A 400 -17.22 -8.70 -12.10
N THR A 401 -16.85 -8.18 -10.93
CA THR A 401 -17.61 -8.42 -9.69
C THR A 401 -18.87 -7.55 -9.56
N LYS A 402 -18.91 -6.39 -10.22
CA LYS A 402 -20.04 -5.44 -10.12
C LYS A 402 -21.37 -5.96 -10.67
N LEU A 403 -21.35 -7.06 -11.41
CA LEU A 403 -22.54 -7.68 -12.03
C LEU A 403 -23.13 -8.82 -11.19
N ARG A 404 -22.51 -9.20 -10.06
CA ARG A 404 -22.92 -10.37 -9.28
C ARG A 404 -24.18 -10.17 -8.43
N ASN A 405 -24.59 -8.93 -8.17
CA ASN A 405 -25.75 -8.62 -7.33
C ASN A 405 -26.63 -7.58 -8.03
N LEU A 406 -27.17 -7.94 -9.20
CA LEU A 406 -28.00 -7.03 -9.99
C LEU A 406 -29.40 -6.90 -9.39
N GLU A 407 -29.99 -8.04 -9.01
CA GLU A 407 -31.29 -8.12 -8.31
C GLU A 407 -32.38 -7.23 -8.93
N ARG A 408 -32.61 -7.39 -10.24
CA ARG A 408 -33.47 -6.50 -11.02
C ARG A 408 -34.35 -7.23 -12.02
N TRP A 409 -35.57 -6.73 -12.20
CA TRP A 409 -36.47 -7.14 -13.27
C TRP A 409 -36.08 -6.52 -14.61
N TYR A 410 -36.01 -7.35 -15.65
CA TYR A 410 -35.92 -6.93 -17.04
C TYR A 410 -37.17 -7.39 -17.78
N GLN A 411 -37.54 -6.67 -18.82
CA GLN A 411 -38.65 -7.03 -19.69
C GLN A 411 -38.37 -6.47 -21.07
N HIS A 412 -38.67 -7.26 -22.08
CA HIS A 412 -38.73 -6.80 -23.46
C HIS A 412 -39.63 -5.56 -23.61
N GLN A 413 -39.16 -4.53 -24.32
CA GLN A 413 -39.95 -3.31 -24.59
C GLN A 413 -40.14 -3.13 -26.09
N GLY A 414 -41.39 -3.00 -26.52
CA GLY A 414 -41.77 -2.72 -27.91
C GLY A 414 -42.17 -3.96 -28.72
N ASP A 415 -42.33 -3.75 -30.02
CA ASP A 415 -42.73 -4.78 -31.00
C ASP A 415 -41.51 -5.42 -31.70
N ASP A 416 -40.29 -5.01 -31.35
CA ASP A 416 -39.07 -5.53 -31.96
C ASP A 416 -38.87 -6.98 -31.55
N VAL A 417 -38.41 -7.86 -32.45
CA VAL A 417 -38.20 -9.27 -32.08
C VAL A 417 -37.06 -9.42 -31.04
N ALA A 418 -36.13 -8.47 -30.96
CA ALA A 418 -35.03 -8.47 -30.01
C ALA A 418 -34.77 -7.06 -29.47
N PHE A 419 -34.74 -6.90 -28.15
CA PHE A 419 -34.55 -5.61 -27.50
C PHE A 419 -33.36 -5.64 -26.52
N VAL A 420 -32.56 -4.57 -26.51
CA VAL A 420 -31.44 -4.44 -25.54
C VAL A 420 -32.01 -3.93 -24.22
N VAL A 421 -32.29 -4.84 -23.29
CA VAL A 421 -32.87 -4.51 -21.98
C VAL A 421 -31.87 -3.84 -21.04
N GLN A 422 -30.57 -4.09 -21.23
CA GLN A 422 -29.52 -3.45 -20.44
C GLN A 422 -28.19 -3.44 -21.18
N ASN A 423 -27.44 -2.35 -21.03
CA ASN A 423 -26.06 -2.24 -21.47
C ASN A 423 -25.14 -1.95 -20.28
N PHE A 424 -24.12 -2.77 -20.07
CA PHE A 424 -23.12 -2.59 -19.03
C PHE A 424 -21.79 -2.20 -19.64
N TRP A 425 -21.34 -0.97 -19.39
CA TRP A 425 -19.98 -0.55 -19.72
C TRP A 425 -18.97 -1.26 -18.82
N LEU A 426 -17.93 -1.79 -19.42
CA LEU A 426 -16.83 -2.51 -18.79
C LEU A 426 -15.54 -1.73 -19.00
N PHE A 427 -14.81 -1.54 -17.92
CA PHE A 427 -13.50 -0.91 -17.92
C PHE A 427 -12.46 -1.90 -17.38
N PRO A 428 -11.18 -1.77 -17.72
CA PRO A 428 -10.14 -2.63 -17.17
C PRO A 428 -10.16 -2.70 -15.64
N ARG A 429 -10.42 -1.57 -14.95
CA ARG A 429 -10.56 -1.53 -13.48
C ARG A 429 -11.67 -2.42 -12.91
N ASP A 430 -12.68 -2.78 -13.70
CA ASP A 430 -13.80 -3.61 -13.25
C ASP A 430 -13.40 -5.09 -13.12
N TRP A 431 -12.32 -5.50 -13.79
CA TRP A 431 -11.78 -6.84 -13.74
C TRP A 431 -10.89 -7.00 -12.51
N LYS A 432 -11.29 -7.93 -11.63
CA LYS A 432 -10.57 -8.26 -10.40
C LYS A 432 -10.03 -9.68 -10.48
N GLN A 433 -8.85 -9.91 -9.94
CA GLN A 433 -8.26 -11.25 -9.88
C GLN A 433 -9.10 -12.15 -8.94
N VAL A 434 -9.34 -13.38 -9.38
CA VAL A 434 -9.96 -14.44 -8.59
C VAL A 434 -8.87 -15.16 -7.81
N VAL A 435 -8.90 -15.02 -6.48
CA VAL A 435 -8.00 -15.76 -5.59
C VAL A 435 -8.73 -17.00 -5.11
N GLN A 436 -8.30 -18.18 -5.56
CA GLN A 436 -8.78 -19.45 -5.02
C GLN A 436 -8.08 -19.68 -3.67
N HIS A 437 -8.83 -19.61 -2.57
CA HIS A 437 -8.38 -20.10 -1.26
C HIS A 437 -9.01 -21.47 -0.99
N ASP A 438 -8.18 -22.46 -0.66
CA ASP A 438 -8.49 -23.89 -0.37
C ASP A 438 -9.93 -24.18 0.10
N GLY A 439 -10.87 -24.25 -0.84
CA GLY A 439 -12.24 -24.71 -0.59
C GLY A 439 -13.23 -23.69 -0.01
N SER A 440 -12.85 -22.43 0.21
CA SER A 440 -13.83 -21.37 0.54
C SER A 440 -13.58 -20.12 -0.29
N GLU A 441 -14.59 -19.72 -1.07
CA GLU A 441 -14.59 -18.51 -1.90
C GLU A 441 -14.72 -17.26 -1.01
N ILE A 442 -13.72 -16.97 -0.15
CA ILE A 442 -13.74 -15.78 0.71
C ILE A 442 -12.38 -15.07 0.73
N ALA A 443 -12.34 -13.95 0.00
CA ALA A 443 -11.81 -12.64 0.37
C ALA A 443 -11.18 -11.93 -0.85
N TRP A 444 -12.03 -11.23 -1.63
CA TRP A 444 -11.63 -10.32 -2.71
C TRP A 444 -10.97 -9.04 -2.15
N ARG A 445 -9.87 -9.18 -1.41
CA ARG A 445 -9.15 -8.03 -0.83
C ARG A 445 -7.89 -7.66 -1.58
N LEU A 446 -7.41 -8.54 -2.44
CA LEU A 446 -6.19 -8.34 -3.20
C LEU A 446 -6.58 -8.11 -4.66
N GLY A 447 -6.73 -6.84 -5.04
CA GLY A 447 -6.97 -6.46 -6.43
C GLY A 447 -5.83 -6.91 -7.36
N PRO A 448 -5.89 -6.58 -8.67
CA PRO A 448 -4.85 -6.93 -9.67
C PRO A 448 -3.41 -6.49 -9.29
N ILE A 449 -3.29 -5.68 -8.24
CA ILE A 449 -2.03 -5.30 -7.61
C ILE A 449 -1.27 -6.50 -7.03
N SER A 450 -1.90 -7.60 -6.61
CA SER A 450 -1.19 -8.73 -5.98
C SER A 450 -0.31 -9.55 -6.93
N ALA A 451 -0.74 -9.73 -8.18
CA ALA A 451 0.09 -10.32 -9.22
C ALA A 451 1.34 -9.46 -9.48
N LEU A 452 1.18 -8.14 -9.52
CA LEU A 452 2.33 -7.24 -9.51
C LEU A 452 3.12 -7.37 -8.21
N GLN A 453 2.48 -7.44 -7.02
CA GLN A 453 3.10 -7.56 -5.66
C GLN A 453 4.16 -8.65 -5.61
N ALA A 454 3.83 -9.84 -6.11
CA ALA A 454 4.74 -10.96 -6.10
C ALA A 454 6.02 -10.71 -6.91
N ASN A 455 5.91 -10.04 -8.05
CA ASN A 455 6.99 -9.96 -9.03
C ASN A 455 7.78 -8.63 -8.96
N CYS A 456 7.12 -7.51 -8.68
CA CYS A 456 7.73 -6.17 -8.76
C CYS A 456 7.90 -5.45 -7.43
N TRP A 457 7.17 -5.81 -6.37
CA TRP A 457 7.14 -4.98 -5.15
C TRP A 457 8.12 -5.41 -4.06
N ARG A 458 8.68 -6.62 -4.13
CA ARG A 458 9.72 -7.07 -3.17
C ARG A 458 11.02 -6.28 -3.26
N ASN A 459 11.23 -5.53 -4.35
CA ASN A 459 12.41 -4.70 -4.52
C ASN A 459 12.02 -3.38 -5.20
N LEU A 460 11.55 -2.42 -4.39
CA LEU A 460 11.16 -1.09 -4.85
C LEU A 460 12.25 -0.37 -5.66
N ARG A 461 13.54 -0.63 -5.39
CA ARG A 461 14.66 -0.06 -6.17
C ARG A 461 14.58 -0.43 -7.65
N ASN A 462 13.93 -1.54 -7.97
CA ASN A 462 13.77 -2.04 -9.33
C ASN A 462 12.32 -1.95 -9.82
N LEU A 463 11.41 -1.24 -9.15
CA LEU A 463 10.01 -1.15 -9.59
C LEU A 463 9.91 -0.68 -11.04
N ARG A 464 10.70 0.34 -11.43
CA ARG A 464 10.76 0.84 -12.81
C ARG A 464 11.18 -0.25 -13.79
N GLU A 465 12.29 -0.91 -13.53
CA GLU A 465 12.82 -1.95 -14.41
C GLU A 465 11.93 -3.20 -14.43
N CYS A 466 11.27 -3.52 -13.32
CA CYS A 466 10.29 -4.59 -13.25
C CYS A 466 9.03 -4.25 -14.06
N LEU A 467 8.48 -3.04 -13.91
CA LEU A 467 7.32 -2.59 -14.70
C LEU A 467 7.64 -2.58 -16.20
N LYS A 468 8.82 -2.10 -16.59
CA LYS A 468 9.28 -2.15 -17.99
C LYS A 468 9.48 -3.58 -18.50
N THR A 469 10.10 -4.45 -17.72
CA THR A 469 10.34 -5.85 -18.10
C THR A 469 9.01 -6.59 -18.26
N HIS A 470 8.12 -6.44 -17.28
CA HIS A 470 6.78 -7.01 -17.29
C HIS A 470 5.98 -6.47 -18.49
N TRP A 471 6.02 -5.17 -18.76
CA TRP A 471 5.38 -4.59 -19.94
C TRP A 471 5.98 -5.10 -21.27
N THR A 472 7.30 -5.19 -21.37
CA THR A 472 7.97 -5.74 -22.55
C THR A 472 7.56 -7.19 -22.79
N GLN A 473 7.43 -8.01 -21.73
CA GLN A 473 6.95 -9.39 -21.83
C GLN A 473 5.49 -9.45 -22.28
N ILE A 474 4.66 -8.52 -21.82
CA ILE A 474 3.28 -8.37 -22.30
C ILE A 474 3.27 -8.00 -23.79
N GLN A 475 4.18 -7.12 -24.22
CA GLN A 475 4.32 -6.70 -25.62
C GLN A 475 4.82 -7.83 -26.54
N SER A 476 5.80 -8.62 -26.11
CA SER A 476 6.28 -9.77 -26.88
C SER A 476 5.19 -10.84 -27.05
N ASN A 477 4.37 -11.06 -26.01
CA ASN A 477 3.24 -11.99 -26.08
C ASN A 477 2.03 -11.41 -26.85
N THR A 478 2.04 -10.11 -27.17
CA THR A 478 1.02 -9.49 -28.03
C THR A 478 1.37 -9.55 -29.51
N MET A 479 2.66 -9.59 -29.85
CA MET A 479 3.15 -9.62 -31.23
C MET A 479 3.32 -11.02 -31.82
N GLU A 480 2.71 -12.05 -31.22
CA GLU A 480 2.55 -13.33 -31.93
C GLU A 480 1.88 -13.01 -33.27
N PRO A 481 2.57 -13.22 -34.41
CA PRO A 481 2.06 -12.79 -35.70
C PRO A 481 0.70 -13.44 -35.85
N ASP A 482 -0.31 -12.65 -36.23
CA ASP A 482 -1.53 -13.19 -36.81
C ASP A 482 -1.04 -14.01 -38.01
N THR A 483 -0.74 -15.29 -37.78
CA THR A 483 -0.46 -16.24 -38.82
C THR A 483 -1.77 -16.28 -39.55
N ASP A 484 -1.81 -15.54 -40.66
CA ASP A 484 -2.93 -15.44 -41.56
C ASP A 484 -3.41 -16.87 -41.78
N VAL A 485 -4.50 -17.22 -41.10
CA VAL A 485 -5.08 -18.55 -41.20
C VAL A 485 -5.65 -18.54 -42.60
N GLY A 486 -4.83 -18.93 -43.57
CA GLY A 486 -5.18 -18.99 -44.97
C GLY A 486 -6.53 -19.68 -45.05
N VAL A 487 -7.54 -18.89 -45.42
CA VAL A 487 -8.90 -19.39 -45.64
C VAL A 487 -8.80 -20.34 -46.83
N ALA A 488 -8.73 -21.63 -46.53
CA ALA A 488 -8.82 -22.72 -47.50
C ALA A 488 -10.28 -23.13 -47.68
#